data_AF-A0A1S2VK62-F1
#
_entry.id   AF-A0A1S2VK62-F1
#
_cell.length_a   1.000
_cell.length_b   1.000
_cell.length_c   1.000
_cell.angle_alpha   90.00
_cell.angle_beta   90.00
_cell.angle_gamma   90.00
#
_symmetry.space_group_name_H-M   'P 1'
#
loop_
_entity.id
_entity.type
_entity.pdbx_description
1 polymer ?
#
loop_
_entity_poly.entity_id
_entity_poly.type
_entity_poly.pdbx_seq_one_letter_code
_entity_poly.pdbx_strand_id
1 'polypeptide(L)'
;MMAGPYVKRGYVSHTHGNFGSILKVIYNTLGVPYVNQYDQTASLLQDFFTDKPDYSPYTVVLPDKRIVDPQKVMNPYGKPFDWSNIQTGPKTGETKMDDPAEQRAEHYRRQQN
;
A
#
# COMPACT_ATOMS: atom_id res chain seq x y z
N MET A 1 5.95 5.47 3.37
CA MET A 1 4.66 6.11 3.02
C MET A 1 3.59 5.53 3.94
N MET A 2 2.66 6.34 4.43
CA MET A 2 1.50 5.88 5.20
C MET A 2 0.23 6.41 4.55
N ALA A 3 -0.86 5.64 4.63
CA ALA A 3 -2.17 6.03 4.12
C ALA A 3 -3.26 5.50 5.06
N GLY A 4 -4.27 6.33 5.34
CA GLY A 4 -5.42 5.96 6.16
C GLY A 4 -6.11 7.19 6.75
N PRO A 5 -7.32 7.04 7.33
CA PRO A 5 -8.08 8.17 7.87
C PRO A 5 -7.38 8.91 9.01
N TYR A 6 -6.60 8.20 9.82
CA TYR A 6 -5.86 8.77 10.96
C TYR A 6 -4.44 9.23 10.61
N VAL A 7 -4.05 9.16 9.33
CA VAL A 7 -2.73 9.59 8.87
C VAL A 7 -2.80 11.05 8.39
N LYS A 8 -1.88 11.90 8.87
CA LYS A 8 -1.79 13.30 8.45
C LYS A 8 -1.50 13.40 6.95
N ARG A 9 -2.33 14.13 6.20
CA ARG A 9 -2.13 14.38 4.76
C ARG A 9 -0.94 15.29 4.50
N GLY A 10 -0.14 14.95 3.49
CA GLY A 10 1.00 15.77 3.06
C GLY A 10 2.09 15.95 4.11
N TYR A 11 2.05 15.16 5.19
CA TYR A 11 2.99 15.29 6.29
C TYR A 11 4.30 14.56 5.99
N VAL A 12 5.42 15.27 6.19
CA VAL A 12 6.76 14.71 6.12
C VAL A 12 7.27 14.55 7.54
N SER A 13 7.45 13.30 7.96
CA SER A 13 8.06 13.01 9.25
C SER A 13 9.55 13.29 9.21
N HIS A 14 10.06 13.84 10.31
CA HIS A 14 11.50 13.98 10.59
C HIS A 14 12.00 12.97 11.62
N THR A 15 11.14 12.07 12.08
CA THR A 15 11.51 10.95 12.93
C THR A 15 12.29 9.94 12.11
N HIS A 16 13.47 9.52 12.59
CA HIS A 16 14.23 8.47 11.92
C HIS A 16 13.47 7.14 11.98
N GLY A 17 12.93 6.71 10.85
CA GLY A 17 12.26 5.43 10.69
C GLY A 17 13.18 4.36 10.11
N ASN A 18 13.10 3.16 10.67
CA ASN A 18 13.74 1.95 10.17
C ASN A 18 12.74 0.78 10.14
N PHE A 19 13.19 -0.41 9.76
CA PHE A 19 12.32 -1.60 9.72
C PHE A 19 11.66 -1.91 11.08
N GLY A 20 12.42 -1.84 12.18
CA GLY A 20 11.89 -2.04 13.53
C GLY A 20 10.85 -0.98 13.94
N SER A 21 10.92 0.23 13.38
CA SER A 21 9.95 1.29 13.63
C SER A 21 8.57 0.94 13.09
N ILE A 22 8.51 0.18 11.99
CA ILE A 22 7.26 -0.34 11.43
C ILE A 22 6.65 -1.38 12.39
N LEU A 23 7.46 -2.32 12.86
CA LEU A 23 7.03 -3.33 13.84
C LEU A 23 6.52 -2.69 15.13
N LYS A 24 7.25 -1.68 15.63
CA LYS A 24 6.85 -0.94 16.84
C LYS A 24 5.48 -0.25 16.69
N VAL A 25 5.15 0.28 15.52
CA VAL A 25 3.80 0.81 15.24
C VAL A 25 2.75 -0.31 15.32
N ILE A 26 3.03 -1.48 14.74
CA ILE A 26 2.10 -2.63 14.78
C ILE A 26 1.88 -3.09 16.23
N TYR A 27 2.94 -3.26 17.01
CA TYR A 27 2.88 -3.67 18.40
C TYR A 27 2.06 -2.71 19.26
N ASN A 28 2.30 -1.41 19.12
CA ASN A 28 1.53 -0.38 19.83
C ASN A 28 0.07 -0.33 19.39
N THR A 29 -0.21 -0.53 18.10
CA THR A 29 -1.59 -0.47 17.56
C THR A 29 -2.41 -1.67 18.02
N LEU A 30 -1.81 -2.87 18.04
CA LEU A 30 -2.47 -4.11 18.45
C LEU A 30 -2.42 -4.38 19.95
N GLY A 31 -1.62 -3.60 20.70
CA GLY A 31 -1.45 -3.78 22.15
C GLY A 31 -0.70 -5.07 22.52
N VAL A 32 0.20 -5.55 21.66
CA VAL A 32 0.98 -6.77 21.88
C VAL A 32 2.41 -6.44 22.35
N PRO A 33 3.06 -7.31 23.13
CA PRO A 33 4.42 -7.06 23.62
C PRO A 33 5.47 -7.14 22.51
N TYR A 34 6.58 -6.43 22.72
CA TYR A 34 7.76 -6.49 21.86
C TYR A 34 8.45 -7.85 21.96
N VAL A 35 8.95 -8.36 20.83
CA VAL A 35 9.59 -9.69 20.78
C VAL A 35 11.05 -9.63 21.22
N ASN A 36 11.73 -8.49 21.00
CA ASN A 36 13.13 -8.31 21.37
C ASN A 36 13.47 -6.83 21.72
N GLN A 37 14.70 -6.60 22.18
CA GLN A 37 15.18 -5.26 22.55
C GLN A 37 15.33 -4.29 21.37
N TYR A 38 15.58 -4.79 20.16
CA TYR A 38 15.67 -3.97 18.96
C TYR A 38 14.32 -3.35 18.60
N ASP A 39 13.24 -4.13 18.71
CA ASP A 39 11.87 -3.66 18.51
C ASP A 39 11.49 -2.60 19.56
N GLN A 40 11.85 -2.86 20.82
CA GLN A 40 11.56 -1.95 21.93
C GLN A 40 12.30 -0.60 21.78
N THR A 41 13.52 -0.61 21.26
CA THR A 41 14.36 0.59 21.12
C THR A 41 14.17 1.33 19.80
N ALA A 42 13.40 0.78 18.86
CA ALA A 42 13.08 1.45 17.60
C ALA A 42 12.30 2.77 17.82
N SER A 43 12.40 3.69 16.86
CA SER A 43 11.61 4.92 16.86
C SER A 43 10.12 4.60 16.71
N LEU A 44 9.27 5.28 17.47
CA LEU A 44 7.82 5.20 17.28
C LEU A 44 7.38 6.27 16.28
N LEU A 45 6.85 5.86 15.13
CA LEU A 45 6.39 6.76 14.05
C LEU A 45 5.00 7.36 14.33
N GLN A 46 4.72 7.70 15.59
CA GLN A 46 3.42 8.25 16.01
C GLN A 46 3.12 9.62 15.39
N ASP A 47 4.15 10.34 14.95
CA ASP A 47 4.02 11.68 14.41
C ASP A 47 3.28 11.73 13.06
N PHE A 48 3.18 10.60 12.37
CA PHE A 48 2.32 10.44 11.20
C PHE A 48 0.82 10.45 11.53
N PHE A 49 0.44 10.18 12.78
CA PHE A 49 -0.95 9.97 13.18
C PHE A 49 -1.56 11.21 13.84
N THR A 50 -2.88 11.34 13.71
CA THR A 50 -3.72 12.34 14.37
C THR A 50 -4.92 11.65 14.99
N ASP A 51 -5.45 12.23 16.07
CA ASP A 51 -6.68 11.82 16.75
C ASP A 51 -7.96 12.18 15.97
N LYS A 52 -7.87 13.07 14.98
CA LYS A 52 -9.00 13.51 14.15
C LYS A 52 -8.96 12.81 12.79
N PRO A 53 -9.87 11.87 12.50
CA PRO A 53 -9.85 11.15 11.23
C PRO A 53 -10.33 12.02 10.06
N ASP A 54 -9.72 11.84 8.90
CA ASP A 54 -10.13 12.41 7.62
C ASP A 54 -10.50 11.28 6.63
N TYR A 55 -11.81 11.11 6.42
CA TYR A 55 -12.37 10.10 5.52
C TYR A 55 -12.49 10.57 4.05
N SER A 56 -11.93 11.72 3.69
CA SER A 56 -11.98 12.17 2.30
C SER A 56 -11.31 11.16 1.37
N PRO A 57 -11.94 10.78 0.25
CA PRO A 57 -11.38 9.79 -0.66
C PRO A 57 -10.09 10.33 -1.33
N TYR A 58 -9.20 9.41 -1.69
CA TYR A 58 -8.06 9.77 -2.53
C TYR A 58 -8.50 10.01 -3.97
N THR A 59 -8.14 11.17 -4.54
CA THR A 59 -8.32 11.44 -5.97
C THR A 59 -7.11 10.92 -6.72
N VAL A 60 -7.32 10.00 -7.66
CA VAL A 60 -6.24 9.44 -8.47
C VAL A 60 -5.64 10.54 -9.35
N VAL A 61 -4.33 10.77 -9.18
CA VAL A 61 -3.55 11.64 -10.05
C VAL A 61 -2.74 10.78 -11.01
N LEU A 62 -2.92 11.01 -12.31
CA LEU A 62 -2.15 10.30 -13.33
C LEU A 62 -0.72 10.84 -13.41
N PRO A 63 0.28 9.97 -13.65
CA PRO A 63 1.65 10.41 -13.83
C PRO A 63 1.78 11.31 -15.06
N ASP A 64 2.70 12.27 -15.01
CA ASP A 64 3.04 13.09 -16.16
C ASP A 64 3.67 12.22 -17.26
N LYS A 65 3.12 12.29 -18.47
CA LYS A 65 3.57 11.53 -19.65
C LYS A 65 5.04 11.78 -20.00
N ARG A 66 5.61 12.92 -19.59
CA ARG A 66 7.04 13.24 -19.77
C ARG A 66 7.95 12.37 -18.91
N ILE A 67 7.44 11.91 -17.76
CA ILE A 67 8.20 11.08 -16.82
C ILE A 67 7.93 9.59 -17.11
N VAL A 68 6.66 9.22 -17.21
CA VAL A 68 6.24 7.84 -17.52
C VAL A 68 5.10 7.89 -18.52
N ASP A 69 5.33 7.33 -19.70
CA ASP A 69 4.29 7.08 -20.70
C ASP A 69 3.81 5.62 -20.56
N PRO A 70 2.60 5.38 -20.04
CA PRO A 70 2.10 4.03 -19.81
C PRO A 70 2.04 3.19 -21.08
N GLN A 71 1.80 3.81 -22.24
CA GLN A 71 1.76 3.09 -23.51
C GLN A 71 3.15 2.55 -23.86
N LYS A 72 4.20 3.37 -23.67
CA LYS A 72 5.59 2.95 -23.92
C LYS A 72 6.05 1.85 -22.96
N VAL A 73 5.60 1.89 -21.71
CA VAL A 73 5.90 0.83 -20.72
C VAL A 73 5.34 -0.52 -21.14
N MET A 74 4.22 -0.53 -21.87
CA MET A 74 3.59 -1.78 -22.31
C MET A 74 4.16 -2.36 -23.62
N ASN A 75 4.98 -1.60 -24.35
CA ASN A 75 5.58 -2.04 -25.62
C ASN A 75 6.34 -3.37 -25.54
N PRO A 76 7.19 -3.64 -24.52
CA PRO A 76 7.89 -4.93 -24.40
C PRO A 76 6.95 -6.13 -24.26
N TYR A 77 5.72 -5.90 -23.80
CA TYR A 77 4.72 -6.93 -23.58
C TYR A 77 3.75 -7.10 -24.77
N GLY A 78 3.85 -6.24 -25.79
CA GLY A 78 2.98 -6.29 -26.98
C GLY A 78 1.49 -6.03 -26.68
N LYS A 79 1.16 -5.43 -25.54
CA LYS A 79 -0.21 -5.17 -25.10
C LYS A 79 -0.50 -3.66 -25.09
N PRO A 80 -1.71 -3.21 -25.49
CA PRO A 80 -2.11 -1.83 -25.27
C PRO A 80 -2.37 -1.58 -23.78
N PHE A 81 -2.13 -0.34 -23.33
CA PHE A 81 -2.48 0.06 -21.97
C PHE A 81 -3.97 0.41 -21.89
N ASP A 82 -4.72 -0.27 -21.01
CA ASP A 82 -6.16 -0.07 -20.85
C ASP A 82 -6.45 0.95 -19.74
N TRP A 83 -6.83 2.17 -20.15
CA TRP A 83 -7.19 3.27 -19.26
C TRP A 83 -8.52 3.06 -18.53
N SER A 84 -9.39 2.20 -19.04
CA SER A 84 -10.74 2.01 -18.49
C SER A 84 -10.73 1.31 -17.13
N ASN A 85 -9.72 0.47 -16.86
CA ASN A 85 -9.53 -0.22 -15.58
C ASN A 85 -9.03 0.69 -14.45
N ILE A 86 -8.44 1.86 -14.80
CA ILE A 86 -7.89 2.79 -13.81
C ILE A 86 -8.98 3.71 -13.24
N GLN A 87 -9.94 4.12 -14.08
CA GLN A 87 -10.94 5.12 -13.70
C GLN A 87 -12.09 4.56 -12.86
N THR A 88 -12.44 3.28 -13.06
CA THR A 88 -13.54 2.62 -12.34
C THR A 88 -13.08 1.62 -11.30
N GLY A 89 -11.76 1.49 -11.12
CA GLY A 89 -11.17 0.29 -10.56
C GLY A 89 -11.38 -0.92 -11.49
N PRO A 90 -10.75 -2.07 -11.15
CA PRO A 90 -10.92 -3.30 -11.91
C PRO A 90 -12.40 -3.70 -11.94
N LYS A 91 -13.01 -3.70 -13.13
CA LYS A 91 -14.45 -3.95 -13.34
C LYS A 91 -14.81 -5.43 -13.28
N THR A 92 -13.84 -6.31 -13.51
CA THR A 92 -13.98 -7.76 -13.50
C THR A 92 -13.43 -8.34 -12.19
N GLY A 93 -14.05 -9.42 -11.71
CA GLY A 93 -13.61 -10.14 -10.51
C GLY A 93 -12.21 -10.77 -10.60
N GLU A 94 -11.53 -10.65 -11.75
CA GLU A 94 -10.17 -11.14 -12.00
C GLU A 94 -9.07 -10.24 -11.44
N THR A 95 -9.41 -9.09 -10.84
CA THR A 95 -8.39 -8.17 -10.31
C THR A 95 -8.89 -7.36 -9.11
N LYS A 96 -9.81 -7.90 -8.31
CA LYS A 96 -9.97 -7.32 -6.96
C LYS A 96 -8.66 -7.59 -6.23
N MET A 97 -8.01 -6.52 -5.76
CA MET A 97 -6.67 -6.58 -5.16
C MET A 97 -6.55 -7.59 -4.00
N ASP A 98 -7.70 -8.04 -3.46
CA ASP A 98 -7.82 -9.03 -2.40
C ASP A 98 -8.99 -10.02 -2.63
N ASP A 99 -9.17 -10.61 -3.83
CA ASP A 99 -10.19 -11.66 -4.02
C ASP A 99 -9.77 -13.01 -3.38
N PRO A 100 -10.45 -13.49 -2.33
CA PRO A 100 -10.08 -14.75 -1.67
C PRO A 100 -10.29 -15.99 -2.54
N ALA A 101 -11.15 -15.93 -3.56
CA ALA A 101 -11.36 -17.05 -4.48
C ALA A 101 -10.19 -17.19 -5.45
N GLU A 102 -9.71 -16.07 -5.99
CA GLU A 102 -8.54 -16.02 -6.88
C GLU A 102 -7.27 -16.47 -6.15
N GLN A 103 -7.03 -15.94 -4.95
CA GLN A 103 -5.86 -16.32 -4.13
C GLN A 103 -5.81 -17.82 -3.84
N ARG A 104 -6.97 -18.43 -3.56
CA ARG A 104 -7.07 -19.89 -3.35
C ARG A 104 -6.78 -20.65 -4.64
N ALA A 105 -7.34 -20.23 -5.76
CA ALA A 105 -7.14 -20.90 -7.05
C ALA A 105 -5.65 -20.89 -7.46
N GLU A 106 -4.97 -19.75 -7.37
CA GLU A 106 -3.53 -19.64 -7.66
C GLU A 106 -2.67 -20.46 -6.68
N HIS A 107 -3.02 -20.47 -5.39
CA HIS A 107 -2.32 -21.29 -4.39
C HIS A 107 -2.35 -22.78 -4.75
N TYR A 108 -3.51 -23.33 -5.15
CA TYR A 108 -3.60 -24.72 -5.59
C TYR A 108 -2.89 -24.97 -6.92
N ARG A 109 -2.92 -24.01 -7.85
CA ARG A 109 -2.23 -24.11 -9.15
C ARG A 109 -0.72 -24.22 -8.99
N ARG A 110 -0.15 -23.49 -8.03
CA ARG A 110 1.29 -23.53 -7.70
C ARG A 110 1.74 -24.81 -7.00
N GLN A 111 0.83 -25.57 -6.39
CA GLN A 111 1.15 -26.86 -5.76
C GLN A 111 1.19 -28.02 -6.77
N GLN A 112 0.66 -27.83 -7.98
CA GLN A 112 0.56 -28.85 -9.02
C GLN A 112 1.69 -28.77 -10.07
N ASN A 113 2.56 -27.76 -9.96
CA ASN A 113 3.79 -27.59 -10.75
C ASN A 113 5.02 -27.82 -9.86
#